data_AF-A0A953V2N6-F1
#
_entry.id   AF-A0A953V2N6-F1
#
_cell.length_a   1.000
_cell.length_b   1.000
_cell.length_c   1.000
_cell.angle_alpha   90.00
_cell.angle_beta   90.00
_cell.angle_gamma   90.00
#
_symmetry.space_group_name_H-M   'P 1'
#
loop_
_entity.id
_entity.type
_entity.pdbx_description
1 polymer ?
#
loop_
_entity_poly.entity_id
_entity_poly.type
_entity_poly.pdbx_seq_one_letter_code
_entity_poly.pdbx_strand_id
1 'polypeptide(L)'
;MPSATFWIAIVLAAGVGVALAVVWMRAGNAARSAANDARTAAEAARPMADALARIESQMREIESQRQHALGGLEAHLATLSKDTLALSQALRGPNSRGRWGELTLRRVAELAGMAPYCDFFEQQTPEQGSDRRRPDMLVKLPGNRTLAVDAKAPLSAYLDAEEAPDPAARAAALDRHAQQLWRHVMDLSTREYWAQFDPAPEMVVLFLPGEHFMSAALERNRDLLEAALAKKVLLATPVTLVSILKGVSYGWRQERLAKNAEELRRIAGEFHERVRAFAEFYADSGRHLSKAIEAYNRSVASWDARLLPSLKRMRELGVGASAEPPQPVRIDTTARQPDIPEDATRVRPT
;
A
#
# COMPACT_ATOMS: atom_id res chain seq x y z
N MET A 1 -36.54 -10.15 87.83
CA MET A 1 -35.29 -10.53 87.14
C MET A 1 -35.62 -10.79 85.68
N PRO A 2 -34.92 -10.19 84.70
CA PRO A 2 -35.19 -10.47 83.30
C PRO A 2 -34.87 -11.93 82.99
N SER A 3 -35.78 -12.62 82.29
CA SER A 3 -35.65 -14.04 81.95
C SER A 3 -34.50 -14.26 80.96
N ALA A 4 -33.86 -15.44 80.99
CA ALA A 4 -32.76 -15.80 80.10
C ALA A 4 -33.10 -15.62 78.60
N THR A 5 -34.38 -15.69 78.25
CA THR A 5 -34.91 -15.41 76.90
C THR A 5 -34.70 -13.96 76.43
N PHE A 6 -34.68 -12.99 77.35
CA PHE A 6 -34.47 -11.58 77.01
C PHE A 6 -33.02 -11.31 76.58
N TRP A 7 -32.04 -11.90 77.26
CA TRP A 7 -30.63 -11.75 76.89
C TRP A 7 -30.26 -12.48 75.60
N ILE A 8 -30.86 -13.65 75.34
CA ILE A 8 -30.68 -14.38 74.07
C ILE A 8 -31.23 -13.57 72.89
N ALA A 9 -32.39 -12.92 73.06
CA ALA A 9 -32.98 -12.07 72.03
C ALA A 9 -32.08 -10.87 71.67
N ILE A 10 -31.44 -10.24 72.65
CA ILE A 10 -30.52 -9.11 72.41
C ILE A 10 -29.26 -9.55 71.66
N VAL A 11 -28.66 -10.69 72.04
CA VAL A 11 -27.45 -11.20 71.37
C VAL A 11 -27.75 -11.63 69.93
N LEU A 12 -28.91 -12.25 69.67
CA LEU A 12 -29.34 -12.58 68.32
C LEU A 12 -29.62 -11.32 67.48
N ALA A 13 -30.26 -10.30 68.05
CA ALA A 13 -30.52 -9.04 67.36
C ALA A 13 -29.22 -8.29 66.99
N ALA A 14 -28.24 -8.27 67.89
CA ALA A 14 -26.93 -7.66 67.62
C ALA A 14 -26.16 -8.43 66.54
N GLY A 15 -26.18 -9.77 66.57
CA GLY A 15 -25.53 -10.61 65.56
C GLY A 15 -26.11 -10.43 64.15
N VAL A 16 -27.45 -10.34 64.04
CA VAL A 16 -28.14 -10.08 62.77
C VAL A 16 -27.83 -8.69 62.23
N GLY A 17 -27.75 -7.68 63.10
CA GLY A 17 -27.39 -6.31 62.71
C GLY A 17 -25.99 -6.21 62.09
N VAL A 18 -24.99 -6.89 62.67
CA VAL A 18 -23.62 -6.91 62.14
C VAL A 18 -23.55 -7.68 60.81
N ALA A 19 -24.26 -8.81 60.69
CA ALA A 19 -24.31 -9.57 59.44
C ALA A 19 -24.94 -8.76 58.29
N LEU A 20 -26.04 -8.04 58.55
CA LEU A 20 -26.67 -7.16 57.57
C LEU A 20 -25.76 -5.99 57.19
N ALA A 21 -25.04 -5.39 58.14
CA ALA A 21 -24.10 -4.31 57.86
C ALA A 21 -22.94 -4.77 56.95
N VAL A 22 -22.39 -5.97 57.19
CA VAL A 22 -21.33 -6.56 56.36
C VAL A 22 -21.83 -6.88 54.95
N VAL A 23 -23.06 -7.40 54.81
CA VAL A 23 -23.68 -7.66 53.50
C VAL A 23 -23.94 -6.35 52.75
N TRP A 24 -24.44 -5.32 53.44
CA TRP A 24 -24.69 -4.00 52.84
C TRP A 24 -23.40 -3.30 52.40
N MET A 25 -22.34 -3.42 53.20
CA MET A 25 -21.01 -2.87 52.87
C MET A 25 -20.35 -3.61 51.70
N ARG A 26 -20.50 -4.94 51.63
CA ARG A 26 -20.04 -5.74 50.48
C ARG A 26 -20.82 -5.43 49.20
N ALA A 27 -22.14 -5.24 49.29
CA ALA A 27 -22.97 -4.86 48.15
C ALA A 27 -22.62 -3.45 47.63
N GLY A 28 -22.37 -2.50 48.53
CA GLY A 28 -21.96 -1.14 48.16
C GLY A 28 -20.58 -1.08 47.50
N ASN A 29 -19.63 -1.92 47.93
CA ASN A 29 -18.31 -2.00 47.31
C ASN A 29 -18.34 -2.71 45.94
N ALA A 30 -19.18 -3.74 45.77
CA ALA A 30 -19.36 -4.42 44.49
C ALA A 30 -19.98 -3.50 43.42
N ALA A 31 -20.97 -2.68 43.80
CA ALA A 31 -21.57 -1.70 42.89
C ALA A 31 -20.60 -0.58 42.47
N ARG A 32 -19.71 -0.15 43.38
CA ARG A 32 -18.67 0.85 43.07
C ARG A 32 -17.56 0.29 42.19
N SER A 33 -17.17 -0.98 42.36
CA SER A 33 -16.22 -1.64 41.43
C SER A 33 -16.82 -1.75 40.03
N ALA A 34 -18.04 -2.28 39.89
CA ALA A 34 -18.67 -2.42 38.58
C ALA A 34 -18.83 -1.09 37.81
N ALA A 35 -19.10 0.01 38.51
CA ALA A 35 -19.19 1.34 37.91
C ALA A 35 -17.82 1.91 37.48
N ASN A 36 -16.75 1.58 38.22
CA ASN A 36 -15.39 2.02 37.90
C ASN A 36 -14.78 1.17 36.78
N ASP A 37 -15.09 -0.13 36.75
CA ASP A 37 -14.70 -1.09 35.71
C ASP A 37 -15.39 -0.77 34.38
N ALA A 38 -16.66 -0.34 34.41
CA ALA A 38 -17.38 0.13 33.22
C ALA A 38 -16.82 1.46 32.67
N ARG A 39 -16.40 2.39 33.53
CA ARG A 39 -15.79 3.67 33.12
C ARG A 39 -14.40 3.48 32.52
N THR A 40 -13.56 2.65 33.15
CA THR A 40 -12.22 2.34 32.64
C THR A 40 -12.26 1.55 31.33
N ALA A 41 -13.21 0.64 31.16
CA ALA A 41 -13.45 -0.04 29.87
C ALA A 41 -13.91 0.93 28.77
N ALA A 42 -14.77 1.90 29.08
CA ALA A 42 -15.21 2.93 28.13
C ALA A 42 -14.08 3.90 27.74
N GLU A 43 -13.20 4.26 28.68
CA GLU A 43 -12.03 5.11 28.42
C GLU A 43 -10.93 4.37 27.65
N ALA A 44 -10.74 3.07 27.88
CA ALA A 44 -9.80 2.24 27.13
C ALA A 44 -10.26 1.94 25.69
N ALA A 45 -11.57 1.98 25.42
CA ALA A 45 -12.13 1.73 24.08
C ALA A 45 -12.21 2.98 23.19
N ARG A 46 -12.14 4.19 23.77
CA ARG A 46 -12.15 5.47 23.02
C ARG A 46 -11.09 5.59 21.92
N PRO A 47 -9.80 5.27 22.17
CA PRO A 47 -8.77 5.36 21.13
C PRO A 47 -9.02 4.41 19.95
N MET A 48 -9.68 3.28 20.22
CA MET A 48 -10.01 2.28 19.21
C MET A 48 -11.25 2.68 18.40
N ALA A 49 -12.24 3.30 19.05
CA ALA A 49 -13.37 3.92 18.37
C ALA A 49 -12.93 5.09 17.47
N ASP A 50 -12.01 5.94 17.94
CA ASP A 50 -11.46 7.05 17.16
C ASP A 50 -10.59 6.57 15.99
N ALA A 51 -9.81 5.49 16.20
CA ALA A 51 -9.04 4.87 15.12
C ALA A 51 -9.95 4.23 14.05
N LEU A 52 -11.02 3.55 14.47
CA LEU A 52 -12.02 3.00 13.55
C LEU A 52 -12.76 4.11 12.79
N ALA A 53 -13.12 5.21 13.45
CA ALA A 53 -13.75 6.35 12.79
C ALA A 53 -12.83 7.02 11.75
N ARG A 54 -11.52 7.12 12.03
CA ARG A 54 -10.53 7.62 11.05
C ARG A 54 -10.31 6.66 9.88
N ILE A 55 -10.29 5.36 10.14
CA ILE A 55 -10.21 4.34 9.07
C ILE A 55 -11.46 4.40 8.20
N GLU A 56 -12.63 4.56 8.82
CA GLU A 56 -13.91 4.66 8.11
C GLU A 56 -14.00 5.94 7.27
N SER A 57 -13.50 7.07 7.79
CA SER A 57 -13.43 8.32 7.01
C SER A 57 -12.45 8.20 5.84
N GLN A 58 -11.29 7.60 6.06
CA GLN A 58 -10.30 7.35 5.00
C GLN A 58 -10.83 6.37 3.94
N MET A 59 -11.54 5.31 4.33
CA MET A 59 -12.18 4.40 3.39
C MET A 59 -13.25 5.10 2.56
N ARG A 60 -14.09 5.96 3.18
CA ARG A 60 -15.09 6.74 2.44
C ARG A 60 -14.46 7.73 1.48
N GLU A 61 -13.34 8.35 1.86
CA GLU A 61 -12.60 9.26 0.98
C GLU A 61 -11.94 8.53 -0.18
N ILE A 62 -11.32 7.37 0.07
CA ILE A 62 -10.77 6.50 -0.98
C ILE A 62 -11.86 5.99 -1.91
N GLU A 63 -13.00 5.57 -1.38
CA GLU A 63 -14.12 5.07 -2.19
C GLU A 63 -14.76 6.20 -3.01
N SER A 64 -14.86 7.42 -2.45
CA SER A 64 -15.29 8.61 -3.18
C SER A 64 -14.31 8.98 -4.30
N GLN A 65 -13.00 9.00 -4.03
CA GLN A 65 -11.97 9.24 -5.05
C GLN A 65 -11.99 8.16 -6.13
N ARG A 66 -12.21 6.89 -5.74
CA ARG A 66 -12.38 5.77 -6.67
C ARG A 66 -13.61 5.96 -7.56
N GLN A 67 -14.75 6.34 -7.00
CA GLN A 67 -15.98 6.60 -7.76
C GLN A 67 -15.85 7.81 -8.69
N HIS A 68 -15.20 8.89 -8.25
CA HIS A 68 -14.92 10.05 -9.11
C HIS A 68 -13.94 9.70 -10.24
N ALA A 69 -12.90 8.91 -9.96
CA ALA A 69 -11.96 8.45 -10.98
C ALA A 69 -12.61 7.47 -11.98
N LEU A 70 -13.58 6.66 -11.54
CA LEU A 70 -14.36 5.77 -12.42
C LEU A 70 -15.39 6.57 -13.24
N GLY A 71 -16.13 7.51 -12.64
CA GLY A 71 -17.09 8.36 -13.34
C GLY A 71 -16.44 9.32 -14.34
N GLY A 72 -15.27 9.88 -14.00
CA GLY A 72 -14.45 10.66 -14.94
C GLY A 72 -13.95 9.80 -16.10
N LEU A 73 -13.63 8.53 -15.85
CA LEU A 73 -13.28 7.58 -16.91
C LEU A 73 -14.46 7.29 -17.82
N GLU A 74 -15.65 7.05 -17.27
CA GLU A 74 -16.87 6.79 -18.05
C GLU A 74 -17.23 7.99 -18.92
N ALA A 75 -17.14 9.21 -18.38
CA ALA A 75 -17.35 10.45 -19.14
C ALA A 75 -16.30 10.64 -20.25
N HIS A 76 -15.03 10.36 -19.98
CA HIS A 76 -13.96 10.40 -20.97
C HIS A 76 -14.13 9.33 -22.05
N LEU A 77 -14.52 8.10 -21.68
CA LEU A 77 -14.81 7.01 -22.62
C LEU A 77 -16.01 7.33 -23.51
N ALA A 78 -17.07 7.93 -22.95
CA ALA A 78 -18.24 8.35 -23.71
C ALA A 78 -17.89 9.50 -24.69
N THR A 79 -17.02 10.42 -24.28
CA THR A 79 -16.54 11.52 -25.14
C THR A 79 -15.66 10.99 -26.26
N LEU A 80 -14.71 10.10 -25.95
CA LEU A 80 -13.88 9.44 -26.96
C LEU A 80 -14.73 8.65 -27.96
N SER A 81 -15.75 7.94 -27.49
CA SER A 81 -16.67 7.20 -28.36
C SER A 81 -17.42 8.12 -29.34
N LYS A 82 -17.94 9.26 -28.85
CA LYS A 82 -18.61 10.25 -29.71
C LYS A 82 -17.64 10.91 -30.71
N ASP A 83 -16.46 11.31 -30.24
CA ASP A 83 -15.42 11.90 -31.09
C ASP A 83 -14.92 10.89 -32.14
N THR A 84 -14.85 9.60 -31.81
CA THR A 84 -14.44 8.55 -32.75
C THR A 84 -15.41 8.41 -33.91
N LEU A 85 -16.73 8.54 -33.69
CA LEU A 85 -17.72 8.43 -34.77
C LEU A 85 -17.61 9.60 -35.76
N ALA A 86 -17.58 10.84 -35.26
CA ALA A 86 -17.50 12.04 -36.09
C ALA A 86 -16.19 12.15 -36.86
N LEU A 87 -15.07 11.77 -36.22
CA LEU A 87 -13.75 11.84 -36.83
C LEU A 87 -13.49 10.69 -37.82
N SER A 88 -14.11 9.51 -37.62
CA SER A 88 -14.03 8.39 -38.58
C SER A 88 -14.61 8.75 -39.95
N GLN A 89 -15.68 9.56 -39.99
CA GLN A 89 -16.31 10.02 -41.22
C GLN A 89 -15.46 11.08 -41.95
N ALA A 90 -14.67 11.86 -41.19
CA ALA A 90 -13.82 12.93 -41.70
C ALA A 90 -12.44 12.47 -42.21
N LEU A 91 -11.91 11.33 -41.72
CA LEU A 91 -10.56 10.84 -42.05
C LEU A 91 -10.59 9.71 -43.10
N ARG A 92 -10.85 10.07 -44.36
CA ARG A 92 -10.97 9.13 -45.49
C ARG A 92 -9.65 8.69 -46.14
N GLY A 93 -8.52 9.31 -45.80
CA GLY A 93 -7.21 8.94 -46.35
C GLY A 93 -6.53 7.77 -45.59
N PRO A 94 -5.79 6.86 -46.27
CA PRO A 94 -5.06 5.77 -45.62
C PRO A 94 -4.08 6.25 -44.54
N ASN A 95 -3.30 7.30 -44.86
CA ASN A 95 -2.31 7.88 -43.93
C ASN A 95 -2.97 8.59 -42.73
N SER A 96 -4.10 9.26 -42.94
CA SER A 96 -4.84 9.92 -41.85
C SER A 96 -5.49 8.92 -40.89
N ARG A 97 -5.92 7.75 -41.39
CA ARG A 97 -6.50 6.69 -40.56
C ARG A 97 -5.49 6.03 -39.64
N GLY A 98 -4.32 5.65 -40.17
CA GLY A 98 -3.26 5.04 -39.37
C GLY A 98 -2.84 5.96 -38.20
N ARG A 99 -2.57 7.23 -38.51
CA ARG A 99 -2.20 8.23 -37.50
C ARG A 99 -3.29 8.46 -36.45
N TRP A 100 -4.56 8.33 -36.82
CA TRP A 100 -5.68 8.46 -35.89
C TRP A 100 -5.85 7.24 -34.99
N GLY A 101 -5.65 6.02 -35.53
CA GLY A 101 -5.61 4.80 -34.73
C GLY A 101 -4.51 4.86 -33.66
N GLU A 102 -3.31 5.28 -34.05
CA GLU A 102 -2.17 5.50 -33.15
C GLU A 102 -2.45 6.58 -32.09
N LEU A 103 -3.03 7.72 -32.48
CA LEU A 103 -3.38 8.79 -31.54
C LEU A 103 -4.44 8.34 -30.53
N THR A 104 -5.43 7.56 -30.98
CA THR A 104 -6.48 7.00 -30.11
C THR A 104 -5.87 5.99 -29.14
N LEU A 105 -4.97 5.14 -29.63
CA LEU A 105 -4.23 4.18 -28.83
C LEU A 105 -3.39 4.86 -27.73
N ARG A 106 -2.67 5.95 -28.06
CA ARG A 106 -1.94 6.78 -27.08
C ARG A 106 -2.86 7.31 -25.98
N ARG A 107 -3.99 7.93 -26.36
CA ARG A 107 -4.96 8.48 -25.40
C ARG A 107 -5.54 7.41 -24.48
N VAL A 108 -5.80 6.21 -25.01
CA VAL A 108 -6.26 5.06 -24.22
C VAL A 108 -5.21 4.66 -23.17
N ALA A 109 -3.94 4.60 -23.55
CA ALA A 109 -2.85 4.30 -22.61
C ALA A 109 -2.73 5.38 -21.52
N GLU A 110 -2.80 6.67 -21.90
CA GLU A 110 -2.79 7.79 -20.95
C GLU A 110 -3.97 7.72 -19.95
N LEU A 111 -5.18 7.41 -20.44
CA LEU A 111 -6.37 7.25 -19.59
C LEU A 111 -6.28 6.05 -18.65
N ALA A 112 -5.57 5.00 -19.04
CA ALA A 112 -5.28 3.88 -18.16
C ALA A 112 -4.26 4.22 -17.05
N GLY A 113 -3.71 5.43 -17.06
CA GLY A 113 -2.71 5.91 -16.11
C GLY A 113 -1.31 5.39 -16.42
N MET A 114 -1.06 4.99 -17.67
CA MET A 114 0.25 4.52 -18.12
C MET A 114 1.17 5.70 -18.43
N ALA A 115 2.42 5.63 -18.00
CA ALA A 115 3.44 6.63 -18.32
C ALA A 115 4.17 6.25 -19.64
N PRO A 116 4.30 7.17 -20.62
CA PRO A 116 4.82 6.91 -21.97
C PRO A 116 6.23 6.33 -22.12
N TYR A 117 6.97 6.14 -21.02
CA TYR A 117 8.35 5.64 -21.02
C TYR A 117 8.63 4.58 -19.94
N CYS A 118 7.67 4.34 -19.04
CA CYS A 118 7.79 3.32 -17.98
C CYS A 118 6.98 2.07 -18.33
N ASP A 119 5.82 2.25 -18.97
CA ASP A 119 4.82 1.19 -19.12
C ASP A 119 4.62 0.74 -20.57
N PHE A 120 4.92 1.59 -21.55
CA PHE A 120 4.85 1.26 -22.96
C PHE A 120 5.87 2.02 -23.82
N PHE A 121 6.15 1.51 -25.01
CA PHE A 121 6.96 2.20 -26.02
C PHE A 121 6.12 2.50 -27.27
N GLU A 122 6.16 3.76 -27.70
CA GLU A 122 5.67 4.22 -29.00
C GLU A 122 6.85 4.56 -29.92
N GLN A 123 6.62 4.54 -31.23
CA GLN A 123 7.67 4.69 -32.24
C GLN A 123 8.52 5.97 -32.05
N GLN A 124 9.85 5.78 -31.88
CA GLN A 124 10.85 6.77 -32.28
C GLN A 124 11.49 6.28 -33.60
N THR A 125 11.70 7.24 -34.51
CA THR A 125 12.18 7.21 -35.91
C THR A 125 12.90 5.94 -36.41
N PRO A 126 12.70 5.49 -37.68
CA PRO A 126 13.24 4.23 -38.17
C PRO A 126 14.77 4.20 -38.22
N GLU A 127 15.39 3.20 -37.59
CA GLU A 127 16.70 2.70 -38.04
C GLU A 127 16.50 1.88 -39.33
N GLN A 128 17.21 2.26 -40.38
CA GLN A 128 17.14 1.63 -41.70
C GLN A 128 17.54 0.15 -41.63
N GLY A 129 16.68 -0.75 -42.15
CA GLY A 129 17.12 -2.07 -42.62
C GLY A 129 16.51 -3.32 -41.97
N SER A 130 15.58 -3.25 -41.01
CA SER A 130 14.92 -4.46 -40.49
C SER A 130 13.53 -4.67 -41.11
N ASP A 131 13.35 -5.75 -41.87
CA ASP A 131 12.06 -6.27 -42.41
C ASP A 131 11.14 -6.84 -41.30
N ARG A 132 11.25 -6.30 -40.09
CA ARG A 132 10.63 -6.80 -38.86
C ARG A 132 9.31 -6.05 -38.69
N ARG A 133 8.17 -6.76 -38.76
CA ARG A 133 6.82 -6.19 -38.66
C ARG A 133 6.52 -5.76 -37.21
N ARG A 134 7.02 -4.59 -36.80
CA ARG A 134 6.93 -4.09 -35.42
C ARG A 134 5.49 -3.71 -35.02
N PRO A 135 5.10 -3.94 -33.75
CA PRO A 135 3.79 -3.54 -33.22
C PRO A 135 3.73 -2.02 -33.04
N ASP A 136 2.51 -1.48 -32.96
CA ASP A 136 2.30 -0.03 -32.81
C ASP A 136 2.52 0.41 -31.35
N MET A 137 2.29 -0.47 -30.38
CA MET A 137 2.62 -0.27 -28.97
C MET A 137 3.05 -1.59 -28.32
N LEU A 138 4.05 -1.53 -27.45
CA LEU A 138 4.47 -2.66 -26.62
C LEU A 138 4.32 -2.29 -25.15
N VAL A 139 3.48 -3.01 -24.42
CA VAL A 139 3.18 -2.77 -23.00
C VAL A 139 3.91 -3.80 -22.15
N LYS A 140 4.61 -3.35 -21.10
CA LYS A 140 5.29 -4.24 -20.16
C LYS A 140 4.31 -4.74 -19.10
N LEU A 141 4.34 -6.05 -18.88
CA LEU A 141 3.56 -6.74 -17.86
C LEU A 141 4.46 -7.13 -16.67
N PRO A 142 3.87 -7.28 -15.46
CA PRO A 142 4.55 -7.89 -14.32
C PRO A 142 5.20 -9.23 -14.67
N GLY A 143 6.36 -9.49 -14.07
CA GLY A 143 7.14 -10.71 -14.32
C GLY A 143 7.93 -10.71 -15.63
N ASN A 144 8.34 -9.54 -16.15
CA ASN A 144 9.12 -9.38 -17.38
C ASN A 144 8.43 -9.91 -18.65
N ARG A 145 7.09 -9.89 -18.65
CA ARG A 145 6.27 -10.30 -19.80
C ARG A 145 5.85 -9.08 -20.61
N THR A 146 5.39 -9.29 -21.83
CA THR A 146 5.00 -8.20 -22.74
C THR A 146 3.65 -8.47 -23.41
N LEU A 147 2.93 -7.40 -23.68
CA LEU A 147 1.70 -7.38 -24.48
C LEU A 147 1.95 -6.48 -25.69
N ALA A 148 1.84 -7.05 -26.89
CA ALA A 148 1.95 -6.28 -28.12
C ALA A 148 0.55 -5.78 -28.53
N VAL A 149 0.44 -4.52 -28.96
CA VAL A 149 -0.79 -3.91 -29.45
C VAL A 149 -0.56 -3.39 -30.86
N ASP A 150 -1.45 -3.75 -31.79
CA ASP A 150 -1.44 -3.33 -33.18
C ASP A 150 -2.78 -2.65 -33.52
N ALA A 151 -2.73 -1.43 -34.03
CA ALA A 151 -3.88 -0.57 -34.32
C ALA A 151 -4.30 -0.59 -35.81
N LYS A 152 -3.90 -1.61 -36.57
CA LYS A 152 -4.12 -1.67 -38.02
C LYS A 152 -5.47 -2.25 -38.45
N ALA A 153 -6.53 -2.14 -37.64
CA ALA A 153 -7.83 -2.64 -38.05
C ALA A 153 -8.32 -1.92 -39.33
N PRO A 154 -8.61 -2.65 -40.44
CA PRO A 154 -9.01 -2.06 -41.71
C PRO A 154 -10.48 -1.66 -41.61
N LEU A 155 -10.75 -0.37 -41.75
CA LEU A 155 -12.11 0.19 -41.57
C LEU A 155 -12.82 0.53 -42.88
N SER A 156 -12.18 0.34 -44.04
CA SER A 156 -12.72 0.77 -45.32
C SER A 156 -14.02 0.04 -45.67
N ALA A 157 -14.08 -1.28 -45.47
CA ALA A 157 -15.28 -2.06 -45.75
C ALA A 157 -16.47 -1.68 -44.85
N TYR A 158 -16.21 -1.25 -43.61
CA TYR A 158 -17.26 -0.70 -42.75
C TYR A 158 -17.77 0.64 -43.27
N LEU A 159 -16.87 1.55 -43.68
CA LEU A 159 -17.27 2.84 -44.25
C LEU A 159 -18.07 2.68 -45.55
N ASP A 160 -17.68 1.72 -46.41
CA ASP A 160 -18.45 1.35 -47.61
C ASP A 160 -19.88 0.90 -47.26
N ALA A 161 -20.06 0.24 -46.11
CA ALA A 161 -21.37 -0.22 -45.65
C ALA A 161 -22.28 0.93 -45.20
N GLU A 162 -21.69 1.95 -44.57
CA GLU A 162 -22.43 3.15 -44.14
C GLU A 162 -22.84 4.03 -45.32
N GLU A 163 -22.06 4.05 -46.41
CA GLU A 163 -22.36 4.80 -47.64
C GLU A 163 -23.11 3.95 -48.70
N ALA A 164 -23.49 2.72 -48.37
CA ALA A 164 -24.09 1.81 -49.33
C ALA A 164 -25.47 2.31 -49.81
N PRO A 165 -25.74 2.27 -51.13
CA PRO A 165 -26.97 2.82 -51.70
C PRO A 165 -28.21 1.95 -51.41
N ASP A 166 -28.01 0.68 -51.08
CA ASP A 166 -29.08 -0.28 -50.83
C ASP A 166 -28.70 -1.31 -49.75
N PRO A 167 -29.70 -2.01 -49.16
CA PRO A 167 -29.45 -2.97 -48.10
C PRO A 167 -28.56 -4.17 -48.49
N ALA A 168 -28.57 -4.58 -49.76
CA ALA A 168 -27.75 -5.70 -50.23
C ALA A 168 -26.28 -5.29 -50.35
N ALA A 169 -26.01 -4.11 -50.90
CA ALA A 169 -24.67 -3.51 -50.94
C ALA A 169 -24.11 -3.31 -49.52
N ARG A 170 -24.95 -2.83 -48.58
CA ARG A 170 -24.60 -2.69 -47.16
C ARG A 170 -24.21 -4.04 -46.56
N ALA A 171 -25.01 -5.08 -46.80
CA ALA A 171 -24.74 -6.40 -46.26
C ALA A 171 -23.42 -6.98 -46.78
N ALA A 172 -23.17 -6.87 -48.09
CA ALA A 172 -21.92 -7.33 -48.69
C ALA A 172 -20.69 -6.59 -48.15
N ALA A 173 -20.81 -5.28 -47.87
CA ALA A 173 -19.73 -4.49 -47.28
C ALA A 173 -19.42 -4.89 -45.82
N LEU A 174 -20.46 -5.16 -45.01
CA LEU A 174 -20.28 -5.67 -43.66
C LEU A 174 -19.65 -7.07 -43.62
N ASP A 175 -20.01 -7.95 -44.57
CA ASP A 175 -19.38 -9.27 -44.68
C ASP A 175 -17.89 -9.15 -45.04
N ARG A 176 -17.53 -8.20 -45.92
CA ARG A 176 -16.12 -7.88 -46.21
C ARG A 176 -15.39 -7.35 -44.99
N HIS A 177 -16.01 -6.49 -44.18
CA HIS A 177 -15.43 -5.95 -42.95
C HIS A 177 -15.05 -7.08 -41.97
N ALA A 178 -15.99 -7.99 -41.69
CA ALA A 178 -15.72 -9.13 -40.82
C ALA A 178 -14.60 -10.05 -41.36
N GLN A 179 -14.58 -10.29 -42.67
CA GLN A 179 -13.51 -11.08 -43.31
C GLN A 179 -12.14 -10.39 -43.24
N GLN A 180 -12.08 -9.08 -43.43
CA GLN A 180 -10.83 -8.32 -43.33
C GLN A 180 -10.27 -8.35 -41.91
N LEU A 181 -11.14 -8.16 -40.91
CA LEU A 181 -10.75 -8.25 -39.50
C LEU A 181 -10.22 -9.66 -39.16
N TRP A 182 -10.89 -10.71 -39.64
CA TRP A 182 -10.42 -12.09 -39.46
C TRP A 182 -9.06 -12.35 -40.12
N ARG A 183 -8.82 -11.82 -41.33
CA ARG A 183 -7.50 -11.94 -41.97
C ARG A 183 -6.39 -11.32 -41.12
N HIS A 184 -6.63 -10.17 -40.51
CA HIS A 184 -5.65 -9.52 -39.64
C HIS A 184 -5.41 -10.31 -38.36
N VAL A 185 -6.45 -10.91 -37.78
CA VAL A 185 -6.28 -11.87 -36.67
C VAL A 185 -5.34 -13.01 -37.09
N MET A 186 -5.55 -13.58 -38.28
CA MET A 186 -4.67 -14.65 -38.78
C MET A 186 -3.24 -14.16 -39.01
N ASP A 187 -3.06 -12.97 -39.58
CA ASP A 187 -1.73 -12.38 -39.81
C ASP A 187 -0.96 -12.15 -38.50
N LEU A 188 -1.62 -11.69 -37.44
CA LEU A 188 -1.02 -11.47 -36.12
C LEU A 188 -0.78 -12.78 -35.34
N SER A 189 -1.46 -13.86 -35.71
CA SER A 189 -1.26 -15.18 -35.11
C SER A 189 -0.05 -15.93 -35.67
N THR A 190 0.61 -15.39 -36.71
CA THR A 190 1.75 -16.03 -37.38
C THR A 190 2.98 -16.09 -36.48
N ARG A 191 3.75 -17.18 -36.57
CA ARG A 191 4.94 -17.38 -35.73
C ARG A 191 6.03 -16.33 -36.02
N GLU A 192 6.10 -15.87 -37.25
CA GLU A 192 7.01 -14.82 -37.73
C GLU A 192 6.78 -13.50 -36.97
N TYR A 193 5.52 -13.16 -36.68
CA TYR A 193 5.17 -11.99 -35.89
C TYR A 193 5.56 -12.15 -34.41
N TRP A 194 5.62 -13.36 -33.87
CA TRP A 194 5.96 -13.58 -32.46
C TRP A 194 7.46 -13.73 -32.24
N ALA A 195 8.16 -14.34 -33.21
CA ALA A 195 9.61 -14.57 -33.18
C ALA A 195 10.46 -13.29 -33.18
N GLN A 196 9.85 -12.14 -33.48
CA GLN A 196 10.52 -10.85 -33.45
C GLN A 196 10.71 -10.27 -32.04
N PHE A 197 10.15 -10.87 -30.99
CA PHE A 197 10.24 -10.38 -29.62
C PHE A 197 10.99 -11.37 -28.71
N ASP A 198 11.77 -10.84 -27.77
CA ASP A 198 12.43 -11.63 -26.72
C ASP A 198 12.30 -10.92 -25.35
N PRO A 199 11.53 -11.48 -24.39
CA PRO A 199 10.69 -12.67 -24.53
C PRO A 199 9.50 -12.44 -25.46
N ALA A 200 8.99 -13.52 -26.07
CA ALA A 200 7.79 -13.45 -26.89
C ALA A 200 6.58 -12.95 -26.07
N PRO A 201 5.71 -12.09 -26.63
CA PRO A 201 4.49 -11.64 -25.96
C PRO A 201 3.64 -12.82 -25.56
N GLU A 202 2.85 -12.67 -24.49
CA GLU A 202 1.88 -13.72 -24.14
C GLU A 202 0.70 -13.76 -25.12
N MET A 203 0.37 -12.59 -25.66
CA MET A 203 -0.79 -12.32 -26.49
C MET A 203 -0.57 -11.05 -27.31
N VAL A 204 -1.24 -10.96 -28.45
CA VAL A 204 -1.28 -9.75 -29.27
C VAL A 204 -2.67 -9.14 -29.19
N VAL A 205 -2.76 -7.83 -29.05
CA VAL A 205 -4.03 -7.09 -29.09
C VAL A 205 -4.19 -6.47 -30.46
N LEU A 206 -5.27 -6.82 -31.16
CA LEU A 206 -5.71 -6.09 -32.35
C LEU A 206 -6.70 -5.02 -31.90
N PHE A 207 -6.26 -3.77 -31.99
CA PHE A 207 -7.01 -2.61 -31.54
C PHE A 207 -7.93 -2.08 -32.63
N LEU A 208 -9.22 -1.96 -32.30
CA LEU A 208 -10.23 -1.29 -33.11
C LEU A 208 -10.55 0.05 -32.46
N PRO A 209 -10.49 1.17 -33.19
CA PRO A 209 -10.58 2.49 -32.59
C PRO A 209 -12.00 2.91 -32.19
N GLY A 210 -13.01 2.05 -32.38
CA GLY A 210 -14.39 2.32 -32.02
C GLY A 210 -15.22 1.05 -31.83
N GLU A 211 -16.16 1.10 -30.89
CA GLU A 211 -17.02 -0.04 -30.53
C GLU A 211 -17.90 -0.50 -31.70
N HIS A 212 -18.41 0.44 -32.50
CA HIS A 212 -19.30 0.18 -33.62
C HIS A 212 -18.64 -0.69 -34.71
N PHE A 213 -17.33 -0.56 -34.90
CA PHE A 213 -16.59 -1.44 -35.82
C PHE A 213 -16.54 -2.88 -35.32
N MET A 214 -16.41 -3.08 -34.00
CA MET A 214 -16.45 -4.39 -33.38
C MET A 214 -17.83 -5.02 -33.51
N SER A 215 -18.87 -4.28 -33.08
CA SER A 215 -20.26 -4.76 -33.13
C SER A 215 -20.67 -5.20 -34.53
N ALA A 216 -20.36 -4.40 -35.54
CA ALA A 216 -20.68 -4.71 -36.93
C ALA A 216 -19.96 -5.96 -37.47
N ALA A 217 -18.74 -6.24 -37.00
CA ALA A 217 -18.06 -7.49 -37.34
C ALA A 217 -18.71 -8.70 -36.64
N LEU A 218 -19.11 -8.56 -35.38
CA LEU A 218 -19.74 -9.62 -34.60
C LEU A 218 -21.16 -9.96 -35.06
N GLU A 219 -21.88 -8.99 -35.61
CA GLU A 219 -23.18 -9.24 -36.27
C GLU A 219 -23.05 -10.21 -37.45
N ARG A 220 -21.89 -10.21 -38.14
CA ARG A 220 -21.62 -11.09 -39.29
C ARG A 220 -20.92 -12.38 -38.91
N ASN A 221 -20.03 -12.32 -37.91
CA ASN A 221 -19.31 -13.47 -37.40
C ASN A 221 -19.36 -13.47 -35.87
N ARG A 222 -20.33 -14.19 -35.31
CA ARG A 222 -20.55 -14.27 -33.85
C ARG A 222 -19.40 -14.93 -33.10
N ASP A 223 -18.70 -15.86 -33.75
CA ASP A 223 -17.62 -16.64 -33.13
C ASP A 223 -16.25 -15.94 -33.24
N LEU A 224 -16.21 -14.72 -33.80
CA LEU A 224 -14.96 -14.02 -34.11
C LEU A 224 -14.09 -13.79 -32.87
N LEU A 225 -14.69 -13.39 -31.73
CA LEU A 225 -13.95 -13.17 -30.49
C LEU A 225 -13.29 -14.45 -29.99
N GLU A 226 -14.05 -15.54 -29.93
CA GLU A 226 -13.58 -16.84 -29.44
C GLU A 226 -12.50 -17.41 -30.37
N ALA A 227 -12.72 -17.34 -31.68
CA ALA A 227 -11.79 -17.79 -32.69
C ALA A 227 -10.47 -16.98 -32.67
N ALA A 228 -10.54 -15.66 -32.48
CA ALA A 228 -9.36 -14.82 -32.34
C ALA A 228 -8.59 -15.12 -31.05
N LEU A 229 -9.30 -15.30 -29.93
CA LEU A 229 -8.69 -15.64 -28.65
C LEU A 229 -7.99 -17.01 -28.71
N ALA A 230 -8.57 -18.00 -29.39
CA ALA A 230 -7.93 -19.29 -29.62
C ALA A 230 -6.61 -19.20 -30.42
N LYS A 231 -6.44 -18.12 -31.20
CA LYS A 231 -5.21 -17.76 -31.91
C LYS A 231 -4.28 -16.85 -31.11
N LYS A 232 -4.58 -16.61 -29.82
CA LYS A 232 -3.88 -15.66 -28.94
C LYS A 232 -3.86 -14.23 -29.48
N VAL A 233 -4.93 -13.84 -30.18
CA VAL A 233 -5.16 -12.46 -30.62
C VAL A 233 -6.41 -11.95 -29.94
N LEU A 234 -6.25 -10.92 -29.11
CA LEU A 234 -7.36 -10.28 -28.43
C LEU A 234 -7.84 -9.09 -29.24
N LEU A 235 -9.11 -9.14 -29.65
CA LEU A 235 -9.78 -8.00 -30.23
C LEU A 235 -10.15 -7.02 -29.10
N ALA A 236 -9.66 -5.79 -29.16
CA ALA A 236 -9.92 -4.78 -28.14
C ALA A 236 -10.36 -3.45 -28.75
N THR A 237 -11.33 -2.82 -28.11
CA THR A 237 -11.78 -1.47 -28.40
C THR A 237 -11.20 -0.50 -27.36
N PRO A 238 -11.40 0.84 -27.46
CA PRO A 238 -10.88 1.77 -26.47
C PRO A 238 -11.30 1.41 -25.04
N VAL A 239 -12.56 1.00 -24.83
CA VAL A 239 -13.04 0.62 -23.50
C VAL A 239 -12.33 -0.63 -23.00
N THR A 240 -12.27 -1.69 -23.82
CA THR A 240 -11.66 -2.96 -23.40
C THR A 240 -10.16 -2.79 -23.15
N LEU A 241 -9.47 -2.01 -23.99
CA LEU A 241 -8.04 -1.76 -23.84
C LEU A 241 -7.74 -0.95 -22.57
N VAL A 242 -8.53 0.09 -22.26
CA VAL A 242 -8.39 0.79 -20.97
C VAL A 242 -8.53 -0.18 -19.79
N SER A 243 -9.50 -1.10 -19.83
CA SER A 243 -9.70 -2.10 -18.77
C SER A 243 -8.50 -3.05 -18.61
N ILE A 244 -7.97 -3.56 -19.72
CA ILE A 244 -6.79 -4.42 -19.72
C ILE A 244 -5.60 -3.68 -19.13
N LEU A 245 -5.31 -2.48 -19.63
CA LEU A 245 -4.19 -1.66 -19.17
C LEU A 245 -4.34 -1.28 -17.69
N LYS A 246 -5.54 -0.91 -17.23
CA LYS A 246 -5.77 -0.69 -15.79
C LYS A 246 -5.49 -1.92 -14.94
N GLY A 247 -5.86 -3.12 -15.41
CA GLY A 247 -5.52 -4.39 -14.78
C GLY A 247 -3.99 -4.59 -14.68
N VAL A 248 -3.27 -4.30 -15.77
CA VAL A 248 -1.80 -4.35 -15.81
C VAL A 248 -1.18 -3.37 -14.81
N SER A 249 -1.66 -2.12 -14.78
CA SER A 249 -1.21 -1.09 -13.83
C SER A 249 -1.46 -1.51 -12.37
N TYR A 250 -2.59 -2.17 -12.10
CA TYR A 250 -2.85 -2.77 -10.78
C TYR A 250 -1.85 -3.88 -10.44
N GLY A 251 -1.54 -4.77 -11.40
CA GLY A 251 -0.52 -5.81 -11.24
C GLY A 251 0.86 -5.24 -10.91
N TRP A 252 1.27 -4.15 -11.56
CA TRP A 252 2.53 -3.46 -11.25
C TRP A 252 2.57 -2.91 -9.83
N ARG A 253 1.46 -2.35 -9.32
CA ARG A 253 1.39 -1.89 -7.93
C ARG A 253 1.59 -3.03 -6.94
N GLN A 254 1.01 -4.20 -7.21
CA GLN A 254 1.19 -5.38 -6.36
C GLN A 254 2.64 -5.88 -6.37
N GLU A 255 3.30 -5.96 -7.54
CA GLU A 255 4.70 -6.38 -7.63
C GLU A 255 5.65 -5.39 -6.90
N ARG A 256 5.40 -4.07 -7.03
CA ARG A 256 6.18 -3.05 -6.31
C ARG A 256 5.96 -3.12 -4.81
N LEU A 257 4.73 -3.35 -4.34
CA LEU A 257 4.45 -3.55 -2.92
C LEU A 257 5.20 -4.76 -2.36
N ALA A 258 5.21 -5.88 -3.09
CA ALA A 258 5.95 -7.08 -2.69
C ALA A 258 7.46 -6.83 -2.60
N LYS A 259 8.07 -6.20 -3.63
CA LYS A 259 9.50 -5.84 -3.63
C LYS A 259 9.86 -4.88 -2.50
N ASN A 260 9.02 -3.88 -2.24
CA ASN A 260 9.23 -2.92 -1.16
C ASN A 260 9.11 -3.57 0.22
N ALA A 261 8.22 -4.54 0.41
CA ALA A 261 8.09 -5.28 1.67
C ALA A 261 9.33 -6.12 1.96
N GLU A 262 9.91 -6.77 0.94
CA GLU A 262 11.17 -7.51 1.05
C GLU A 262 12.32 -6.60 1.49
N GLU A 263 12.44 -5.44 0.87
CA GLU A 263 13.47 -4.45 1.19
C GLU A 263 13.28 -3.85 2.59
N LEU A 264 12.03 -3.53 2.96
CA LEU A 264 11.71 -3.08 4.31
C LEU A 264 12.08 -4.12 5.36
N ARG A 265 11.81 -5.42 5.10
CA ARG A 265 12.20 -6.52 5.99
C ARG A 265 13.72 -6.58 6.17
N ARG A 266 14.48 -6.40 5.09
CA ARG A 266 15.96 -6.36 5.14
C ARG A 266 16.44 -5.18 6.00
N ILE A 267 15.95 -3.98 5.74
CA ILE A 267 16.32 -2.76 6.48
C ILE A 267 15.92 -2.88 7.95
N ALA A 268 14.74 -3.41 8.25
CA ALA A 268 14.28 -3.63 9.62
C ALA A 268 15.18 -4.62 10.37
N GLY A 269 15.63 -5.69 9.70
CA GLY A 269 16.61 -6.64 10.26
C GLY A 269 17.95 -5.98 10.58
N GLU A 270 18.50 -5.20 9.64
CA GLU A 270 19.75 -4.44 9.86
C GLU A 270 19.62 -3.42 10.99
N PHE A 271 18.48 -2.73 11.07
CA PHE A 271 18.19 -1.79 12.15
C PHE A 271 18.13 -2.49 13.51
N HIS A 272 17.45 -3.63 13.59
CA HIS A 272 17.36 -4.42 14.82
C HIS A 272 18.75 -4.84 15.33
N GLU A 273 19.61 -5.35 14.45
CA GLU A 273 20.98 -5.72 14.80
C GLU A 273 21.81 -4.52 15.29
N ARG A 274 21.66 -3.35 14.66
CA ARG A 274 22.34 -2.13 15.09
C ARG A 274 21.86 -1.63 16.45
N VAL A 275 20.56 -1.69 16.72
CA VAL A 275 19.98 -1.35 18.04
C VAL A 275 20.49 -2.32 19.11
N ARG A 276 20.53 -3.62 18.81
CA ARG A 276 21.07 -4.64 19.71
C ARG A 276 22.52 -4.37 20.09
N ALA A 277 23.38 -4.15 19.09
CA ALA A 277 24.79 -3.83 19.32
C ALA A 277 24.96 -2.53 20.13
N PHE A 278 24.17 -1.49 19.82
CA PHE A 278 24.19 -0.25 20.59
C PHE A 278 23.78 -0.46 22.06
N ALA A 279 22.73 -1.25 22.31
CA ALA A 279 22.26 -1.56 23.65
C ALA A 279 23.34 -2.29 24.48
N GLU A 280 24.11 -3.18 23.86
CA GLU A 280 25.24 -3.86 24.50
C GLU A 280 26.35 -2.86 24.90
N PHE A 281 26.75 -1.97 24.00
CA PHE A 281 27.73 -0.92 24.30
C PHE A 281 27.25 0.05 25.39
N TYR A 282 25.97 0.41 25.37
CA TYR A 282 25.35 1.26 26.37
C TYR A 282 25.34 0.58 27.75
N ALA A 283 24.95 -0.70 27.81
CA ALA A 283 24.97 -1.49 29.04
C ALA A 283 26.38 -1.64 29.60
N ASP A 284 27.38 -1.87 28.75
CA ASP A 284 28.78 -1.96 29.16
C ASP A 284 29.33 -0.63 29.69
N SER A 285 29.01 0.47 29.03
CA SER A 285 29.35 1.82 29.50
C SER A 285 28.74 2.11 30.87
N GLY A 286 27.48 1.71 31.09
CA GLY A 286 26.82 1.80 32.39
C GLY A 286 27.58 1.04 33.50
N ARG A 287 28.02 -0.19 33.23
CA ARG A 287 28.83 -0.98 34.19
C ARG A 287 30.15 -0.31 34.54
N HIS A 288 30.84 0.25 33.55
CA HIS A 288 32.10 0.98 33.79
C HIS A 288 31.89 2.24 34.63
N LEU A 289 30.82 2.99 34.36
CA LEU A 289 30.48 4.17 35.15
C LEU A 289 30.14 3.81 36.60
N SER A 290 29.38 2.73 36.84
CA SER A 290 29.11 2.21 38.19
C SER A 290 30.41 1.88 38.95
N LYS A 291 31.36 1.19 38.30
CA LYS A 291 32.67 0.88 38.91
C LYS A 291 33.48 2.13 39.24
N ALA A 292 33.44 3.15 38.38
CA ALA A 292 34.12 4.42 38.63
C ALA A 292 33.52 5.15 39.84
N ILE A 293 32.19 5.17 39.94
CA ILE A 293 31.46 5.74 41.09
C ILE A 293 31.79 4.97 42.38
N GLU A 294 31.84 3.63 42.35
CA GLU A 294 32.24 2.83 43.50
C GLU A 294 33.68 3.12 43.95
N ALA A 295 34.62 3.23 43.02
CA ALA A 295 36.01 3.56 43.31
C ALA A 295 36.13 4.97 43.92
N TYR A 296 35.38 5.94 43.37
CA TYR A 296 35.27 7.28 43.90
C TYR A 296 34.76 7.27 45.35
N ASN A 297 33.64 6.58 45.60
CA ASN A 297 33.03 6.47 46.93
C ASN A 297 33.98 5.83 47.95
N ARG A 298 34.78 4.82 47.55
CA ARG A 298 35.81 4.24 48.43
C ARG A 298 36.91 5.25 48.80
N SER A 299 37.31 6.13 47.86
CA SER A 299 38.31 7.15 48.13
C SER A 299 37.82 8.18 49.16
N VAL A 300 36.56 8.61 49.04
CA VAL A 300 35.89 9.50 49.99
C VAL A 300 35.76 8.83 51.37
N ALA A 301 35.33 7.56 51.41
CA ALA A 301 35.24 6.82 52.67
C ALA A 301 36.61 6.68 53.37
N SER A 302 37.70 6.48 52.62
CA SER A 302 39.06 6.44 53.18
C SER A 302 39.53 7.80 53.68
N TRP A 303 39.18 8.88 52.99
CA TRP A 303 39.43 10.24 53.44
C TRP A 303 38.78 10.48 54.80
N ASP A 304 37.49 10.16 54.93
CA ASP A 304 36.73 10.37 56.16
C ASP A 304 37.19 9.48 57.32
N ALA A 305 37.42 8.19 57.05
CA ALA A 305 37.71 7.21 58.10
C ALA A 305 39.19 7.18 58.53
N ARG A 306 40.13 7.55 57.66
CA ARG A 306 41.57 7.39 57.91
C ARG A 306 42.31 8.72 57.89
N LEU A 307 42.10 9.54 56.86
CA LEU A 307 42.87 10.76 56.67
C LEU A 307 42.44 11.86 57.64
N LEU A 308 41.14 12.17 57.73
CA LEU A 308 40.63 13.22 58.62
C LEU A 308 40.99 12.99 60.10
N PRO A 309 40.84 11.78 60.68
CA PRO A 309 41.25 11.53 62.07
C PRO A 309 42.75 11.67 62.28
N SER A 310 43.56 11.25 61.31
CA SER A 310 45.03 11.37 61.38
C SER A 310 45.48 12.82 61.34
N LEU A 311 44.86 13.64 60.48
CA LEU A 311 45.10 15.09 60.41
C LEU A 311 44.68 15.78 61.71
N LYS A 312 43.53 15.39 62.30
CA LYS A 312 43.09 15.89 63.61
C LYS A 312 44.13 15.58 64.71
N ARG A 313 44.64 14.34 64.77
CA ARG A 313 45.69 13.94 65.73
C ARG A 313 47.01 14.67 65.51
N MET A 314 47.45 14.86 64.27
CA MET A 314 48.67 15.62 63.98
C MET A 314 48.55 17.07 64.45
N ARG A 315 47.39 17.69 64.27
CA ARG A 315 47.09 19.05 64.76
C ARG A 315 47.10 19.12 66.28
N GLU A 316 46.53 18.12 66.97
CA GLU A 316 46.57 18.01 68.44
C GLU A 316 48.00 17.88 68.99
N LEU A 317 48.89 17.22 68.25
CA LEU A 317 50.30 17.02 68.61
C LEU A 317 51.21 18.20 68.23
N GLY A 318 50.69 19.24 67.58
CA GLY A 318 51.45 20.44 67.21
C GLY A 318 52.46 20.24 66.07
N VAL A 319 52.36 19.15 65.30
CA VAL A 319 53.28 18.83 64.20
C VAL A 319 52.54 18.93 62.86
N GLY A 320 52.81 19.97 62.07
CA GLY A 320 52.34 20.11 60.67
C GLY A 320 51.62 21.42 60.35
N ALA A 321 51.73 21.86 59.08
CA ALA A 321 51.33 23.18 58.58
C ALA A 321 49.81 23.44 58.59
N SER A 322 49.44 24.72 58.80
CA SER A 322 48.08 25.26 58.98
C SER A 322 47.10 25.14 57.79
N ALA A 323 47.41 24.41 56.71
CA ALA A 323 46.55 24.32 55.54
C ALA A 323 45.69 23.05 55.58
N GLU A 324 44.37 23.22 55.67
CA GLU A 324 43.41 22.13 55.58
C GLU A 324 43.43 21.55 54.16
N PRO A 325 43.56 20.22 53.98
CA PRO A 325 43.67 19.66 52.65
C PRO A 325 42.31 19.76 51.92
N PRO A 326 42.33 19.90 50.58
CA PRO A 326 41.13 20.17 49.81
C PRO A 326 40.10 19.04 50.00
N GLN A 327 38.89 19.41 50.41
CA GLN A 327 37.82 18.44 50.63
C GLN A 327 37.42 17.79 49.30
N PRO A 328 37.14 16.47 49.29
CA PRO A 328 36.63 15.80 48.09
C PRO A 328 35.29 16.42 47.68
N VAL A 329 35.17 16.79 46.40
CA VAL A 329 33.99 17.46 45.85
C VAL A 329 32.87 16.45 45.63
N ARG A 330 31.67 16.69 46.15
CA ARG A 330 30.54 15.79 45.92
C ARG A 330 30.13 15.79 44.44
N ILE A 331 30.05 14.61 43.84
CA ILE A 331 29.55 14.44 42.46
C ILE A 331 28.03 14.20 42.53
N ASP A 332 27.24 15.24 42.27
CA ASP A 332 25.77 15.17 42.26
C ASP A 332 25.17 14.88 40.86
N THR A 333 26.04 14.66 39.87
CA THR A 333 25.61 14.40 38.49
C THR A 333 25.26 12.92 38.31
N THR A 334 23.97 12.60 38.16
CA THR A 334 23.50 11.27 37.79
C THR A 334 23.50 11.10 36.28
N ALA A 335 23.80 9.88 35.81
CA ALA A 335 23.65 9.56 34.39
C ALA A 335 22.17 9.68 33.99
N ARG A 336 21.90 10.46 32.94
CA ARG A 336 20.54 10.63 32.41
C ARG A 336 20.04 9.28 31.91
N GLN A 337 18.91 8.81 32.45
CA GLN A 337 18.25 7.62 31.93
C GLN A 337 17.57 7.95 30.59
N PRO A 338 17.57 7.01 29.64
CA PRO A 338 16.76 7.15 28.44
C PRO A 338 15.29 7.20 28.85
N ASP A 339 14.59 8.23 28.43
CA ASP A 339 13.14 8.29 28.55
C ASP A 339 12.57 7.33 27.51
N ILE A 340 12.09 6.16 27.93
CA ILE A 340 11.47 5.17 27.04
C ILE A 340 9.96 5.41 27.13
N PRO A 341 9.32 5.97 26.08
CA PRO A 341 7.87 6.12 26.09
C PRO A 341 7.20 4.74 26.23
N GLU A 342 6.21 4.61 27.13
CA GLU A 342 5.50 3.34 27.40
C GLU A 342 4.97 2.66 26.13
N ASP A 343 4.65 3.45 25.09
CA ASP A 343 4.08 2.97 23.82
C ASP A 343 5.08 2.19 22.94
N ALA A 344 6.39 2.33 23.17
CA ALA A 344 7.43 1.64 22.39
C ALA A 344 7.55 0.13 22.71
N THR A 345 6.93 -0.34 23.78
CA THR A 345 6.97 -1.76 24.20
C THR A 345 5.72 -2.55 23.84
N ARG A 346 4.66 -1.89 23.34
CA ARG A 346 3.44 -2.56 22.90
C ARG A 346 3.58 -3.05 21.46
N VAL A 347 4.34 -4.13 21.27
CA VAL A 347 4.15 -4.97 20.08
C VAL A 347 2.78 -5.63 20.27
N ARG A 348 1.75 -5.14 19.57
CA ARG A 348 0.47 -5.84 19.49
C ARG A 348 0.73 -7.18 18.79
N PRO A 349 0.39 -8.32 19.40
CA PRO A 349 0.39 -9.59 18.68
C PRO A 349 -0.66 -9.48 17.57
N THR A 350 -0.22 -9.63 16.32
CA THR A 350 -1.08 -9.77 15.13
C THR A 350 -1.64 -11.17 15.03
#